data_AF-A0A2V4NA48-F1
#
_entry.id   AF-A0A2V4NA48-F1
#
_cell.length_a   1.000
_cell.length_b   1.000
_cell.length_c   1.000
_cell.angle_alpha   90.00
_cell.angle_beta   90.00
_cell.angle_gamma   90.00
#
_symmetry.space_group_name_H-M   'P 1'
#
loop_
_entity.id
_entity.type
_entity.pdbx_description
1 polymer ?
#
loop_
_entity_poly.entity_id
_entity_poly.type
_entity_poly.pdbx_seq_one_letter_code
_entity_poly.pdbx_strand_id
1 'polypeptide(L)'
;MKLSHLPEPELEFGQAHRHIDIRYGLMDYGPFDAGQTGAPTAVRVGLIGDSETVEGTGEWLARCRVGIEGKADTRLTTLYPPFPGSTEQGPFRVPFICDELSDVSAYGSK
;
A
#
# COMPACT_ATOMS: atom_id res chain seq x y z
N MET A 1 45.53 -3.01 11.21
CA MET A 1 44.12 -2.59 11.02
C MET A 1 43.44 -3.68 10.20
N LYS A 2 42.35 -4.29 10.69
CA LYS A 2 41.65 -5.39 10.02
C LYS A 2 40.33 -4.84 9.49
N LEU A 3 40.18 -4.74 8.17
CA LEU A 3 38.94 -4.32 7.52
C LEU A 3 38.11 -5.56 7.23
N SER A 4 36.86 -5.57 7.70
CA SER A 4 35.89 -6.62 7.42
C SER A 4 34.71 -6.04 6.65
N HIS A 5 34.41 -6.62 5.49
CA HIS A 5 33.23 -6.31 4.69
C HIS A 5 32.12 -7.30 5.05
N LEU A 6 30.98 -6.79 5.51
CA LEU A 6 29.79 -7.59 5.75
C LEU A 6 28.88 -7.47 4.53
N PRO A 7 28.42 -8.60 3.95
CA PRO A 7 27.45 -8.53 2.87
C PRO A 7 26.14 -7.91 3.38
N GLU A 8 25.43 -7.21 2.49
CA GLU A 8 24.10 -6.71 2.79
C GLU A 8 23.16 -7.88 3.08
N PRO A 9 22.40 -7.85 4.20
CA PRO A 9 21.47 -8.92 4.51
C PRO A 9 20.26 -8.87 3.57
N GLU A 10 19.74 -10.03 3.23
CA GLU A 10 18.45 -10.12 2.54
C GLU A 10 17.30 -9.79 3.49
N LEU A 11 16.24 -9.22 2.94
CA LEU A 11 14.99 -8.97 3.64
C LEU A 11 14.02 -10.12 3.40
N GLU A 12 13.18 -10.43 4.37
CA GLU A 12 12.19 -11.50 4.29
C GLU A 12 10.78 -10.93 4.04
N PHE A 13 10.04 -11.60 3.17
CA PHE A 13 8.72 -11.22 2.66
C PHE A 13 7.73 -12.38 2.83
N GLY A 14 6.55 -12.26 2.23
CA GLY A 14 5.51 -13.29 2.30
C GLY A 14 6.03 -14.70 1.97
N GLN A 15 5.49 -15.70 2.66
CA GLN A 15 5.87 -17.12 2.48
C GLN A 15 7.37 -17.40 2.62
N ALA A 16 8.06 -16.68 3.52
CA ALA A 16 9.50 -16.82 3.78
C ALA A 16 10.42 -16.57 2.55
N HIS A 17 9.92 -15.86 1.54
CA HIS A 17 10.74 -15.46 0.40
C HIS A 17 11.68 -14.33 0.79
N ARG A 18 12.82 -14.21 0.11
CA ARG A 18 13.84 -13.21 0.41
C ARG A 18 14.22 -12.40 -0.81
N HIS A 19 14.49 -11.13 -0.58
CA HIS A 19 14.96 -10.23 -1.61
C HIS A 19 15.82 -9.10 -1.01
N ILE A 20 16.82 -8.62 -1.76
CA ILE A 20 17.68 -7.51 -1.33
C ILE A 20 17.00 -6.15 -1.54
N ASP A 21 16.20 -5.99 -2.60
CA ASP A 21 15.41 -4.77 -2.87
C ASP A 21 13.99 -4.89 -2.31
N ILE A 22 13.61 -3.92 -1.49
CA ILE A 22 12.30 -3.83 -0.81
C ILE A 22 11.13 -3.79 -1.81
N ARG A 23 11.27 -3.05 -2.91
CA ARG A 23 10.19 -2.81 -3.87
C ARG A 23 9.86 -4.09 -4.61
N TYR A 24 10.87 -4.78 -5.13
CA TYR A 24 10.69 -6.07 -5.79
C TYR A 24 10.23 -7.15 -4.82
N GLY A 25 10.78 -7.20 -3.61
CA GLY A 25 10.33 -8.15 -2.58
C GLY A 25 8.83 -7.97 -2.25
N LEU A 26 8.37 -6.73 -2.07
CA LEU A 26 6.95 -6.44 -1.85
C LEU A 26 6.08 -6.73 -3.08
N MET A 27 6.56 -6.42 -4.30
CA MET A 27 5.80 -6.64 -5.53
C MET A 27 5.63 -8.13 -5.85
N ASP A 28 6.69 -8.92 -5.67
CA ASP A 28 6.73 -10.32 -6.07
C ASP A 28 6.19 -11.24 -4.97
N TYR A 29 6.45 -10.91 -3.70
CA TYR A 29 6.16 -11.80 -2.56
C TYR A 29 5.16 -11.21 -1.56
N GLY A 30 4.87 -9.91 -1.65
CA GLY A 30 3.97 -9.23 -0.74
C GLY A 30 4.56 -9.01 0.67
N PRO A 31 3.76 -8.42 1.58
CA PRO A 31 4.14 -8.24 2.98
C PRO A 31 4.51 -9.56 3.66
N PHE A 32 5.39 -9.50 4.67
CA PHE A 32 5.83 -10.66 5.45
C PHE A 32 4.67 -11.49 6.01
N ASP A 33 3.65 -10.81 6.52
CA ASP A 33 2.46 -11.41 7.13
C ASP A 33 1.40 -11.84 6.10
N ALA A 34 1.64 -11.70 4.80
CA ALA A 34 0.67 -12.05 3.77
C ALA A 34 0.22 -13.52 3.90
N GLY A 35 -1.09 -13.72 4.12
CA GLY A 35 -1.71 -15.03 4.30
C GLY A 35 -1.56 -15.63 5.70
N GLN A 36 -0.89 -14.94 6.63
CA GLN A 36 -0.82 -15.36 8.03
C GLN A 36 -2.11 -15.03 8.78
N THR A 37 -2.43 -15.81 9.81
CA THR A 37 -3.59 -15.53 10.68
C THR A 37 -3.41 -14.18 11.38
N GLY A 38 -4.38 -13.28 11.21
CA GLY A 38 -4.35 -11.95 11.80
C GLY A 38 -3.72 -10.87 10.91
N ALA A 39 -3.25 -11.22 9.71
CA ALA A 39 -2.82 -10.23 8.72
C ALA A 39 -3.97 -9.26 8.38
N PRO A 40 -3.74 -7.95 8.35
CA PRO A 40 -4.76 -6.98 7.95
C PRO A 40 -5.23 -7.25 6.52
N THR A 41 -6.54 -7.20 6.29
CA THR A 41 -7.14 -7.34 4.94
C THR A 41 -7.68 -6.03 4.39
N ALA A 42 -7.71 -4.97 5.20
CA ALA A 42 -8.13 -3.63 4.81
C ALA A 42 -7.68 -2.60 5.85
N VAL A 43 -7.53 -1.35 5.41
CA VAL A 43 -7.41 -0.18 6.29
C VAL A 43 -8.70 0.61 6.20
N ARG A 44 -9.43 0.69 7.32
CA ARG A 44 -10.62 1.53 7.44
C ARG A 44 -10.21 2.99 7.66
N VAL A 45 -10.72 3.88 6.84
CA VAL A 45 -10.41 5.32 6.87
C VAL A 45 -11.69 6.09 7.17
N GLY A 46 -11.68 6.84 8.27
CA GLY A 46 -12.71 7.83 8.58
C GLY A 46 -12.32 9.20 8.05
N LEU A 47 -13.23 9.87 7.35
CA LEU A 47 -13.04 11.20 6.80
C LEU A 47 -13.88 12.21 7.60
N ILE A 48 -13.26 13.29 8.05
CA ILE A 48 -13.90 14.36 8.81
C ILE A 48 -13.56 15.68 8.12
N GLY A 49 -14.58 16.38 7.65
CA GLY A 49 -14.46 17.62 6.89
C GLY A 49 -15.82 18.10 6.43
N ASP A 50 -15.83 19.15 5.61
CA ASP A 50 -17.01 19.51 4.83
C ASP A 50 -17.26 18.52 3.69
N SER A 51 -18.41 18.63 3.02
CA SER A 51 -18.79 17.70 1.96
C SER A 51 -17.77 17.67 0.81
N GLU A 52 -17.22 18.83 0.43
CA GLU A 52 -16.26 18.95 -0.67
C GLU A 52 -14.95 18.21 -0.37
N THR A 53 -14.41 18.42 0.84
CA THR A 53 -13.15 17.80 1.26
C THR A 53 -13.29 16.30 1.49
N VAL A 54 -14.42 15.84 2.01
CA VAL A 54 -14.71 14.41 2.19
C VAL A 54 -14.80 13.73 0.82
N GLU A 55 -15.60 14.27 -0.11
CA GLU A 55 -15.78 13.72 -1.45
C GLU A 55 -14.44 13.68 -2.19
N GLY A 56 -13.73 14.81 -2.24
CA GLY A 56 -12.45 14.92 -2.94
C GLY A 56 -11.37 13.99 -2.36
N THR A 57 -11.36 13.77 -1.05
CA THR A 57 -10.43 12.83 -0.42
C THR A 57 -10.80 11.38 -0.74
N GLY A 58 -12.10 11.05 -0.74
CA GLY A 58 -12.60 9.74 -1.14
C GLY A 58 -12.19 9.40 -2.58
N GLU A 59 -12.38 10.33 -3.51
CA GLU A 59 -11.94 10.17 -4.90
C GLU A 59 -10.43 10.04 -5.03
N TRP A 60 -9.66 10.84 -4.27
CA TRP A 60 -8.21 10.76 -4.28
C TRP A 60 -7.70 9.40 -3.79
N LEU A 61 -8.27 8.88 -2.69
CA LEU A 61 -7.97 7.54 -2.20
C LEU A 61 -8.35 6.46 -3.23
N ALA A 62 -9.49 6.62 -3.91
CA ALA A 62 -9.89 5.71 -4.99
C ALA A 62 -8.88 5.72 -6.15
N ARG A 63 -8.35 6.89 -6.54
CA ARG A 63 -7.28 7.00 -7.55
C ARG A 63 -5.98 6.34 -7.08
N CYS A 64 -5.59 6.52 -5.82
CA CYS A 64 -4.38 5.92 -5.26
C CYS A 64 -4.40 4.38 -5.28
N ARG A 65 -5.58 3.74 -5.33
CA ARG A 65 -5.70 2.27 -5.40
C ARG A 65 -5.24 1.67 -6.72
N VAL A 66 -5.27 2.41 -7.83
CA VAL A 66 -5.04 1.87 -9.19
C VAL A 66 -3.56 1.57 -9.46
N GLY A 67 -2.64 2.26 -8.78
CA GLY A 67 -1.20 2.13 -9.02
C GLY A 67 -0.67 3.19 -9.99
N ILE A 68 0.65 3.17 -10.20
CA ILE A 68 1.38 4.07 -11.10
C ILE A 68 2.29 3.22 -11.95
N GLU A 69 2.17 3.32 -13.27
CA GLU A 69 3.02 2.58 -14.19
C GLU A 69 4.49 3.00 -14.08
N GLY A 70 5.38 2.03 -14.35
CA GLY A 70 6.80 2.28 -14.46
C GLY A 70 7.09 3.15 -15.69
N LYS A 71 8.27 3.77 -15.73
CA LYS A 71 8.67 4.55 -16.92
C LYS A 71 8.94 3.61 -18.10
N ALA A 72 8.14 3.71 -19.15
CA ALA A 72 8.27 2.87 -20.35
C ALA A 72 9.53 3.20 -21.17
N ASP A 73 9.92 4.48 -21.25
CA ASP A 73 11.00 4.95 -22.14
C ASP A 73 12.39 4.93 -21.47
N THR A 74 12.66 3.92 -20.65
CA THR A 74 13.97 3.79 -20.02
C THR A 74 14.35 2.34 -19.78
N ARG A 75 15.65 2.06 -19.97
CA ARG A 75 16.25 0.77 -19.59
C ARG A 75 16.50 0.66 -18.09
N LEU A 76 16.30 1.74 -17.34
CA LEU A 76 16.53 1.81 -15.90
C LEU A 76 15.32 1.30 -15.10
N THR A 77 14.84 0.10 -15.41
CA THR A 77 13.64 -0.49 -14.81
C THR A 77 13.76 -0.67 -13.29
N THR A 78 14.97 -0.96 -12.79
CA THR A 78 15.29 -1.01 -11.35
C THR A 78 15.20 0.36 -10.67
N LEU A 79 15.43 1.46 -11.39
CA LEU A 79 15.34 2.80 -10.82
C LEU A 79 13.89 3.32 -10.81
N TYR A 80 13.07 2.89 -11.78
CA TYR A 80 11.69 3.33 -11.95
C TYR A 80 10.69 2.16 -11.99
N PRO A 81 10.63 1.33 -10.93
CA PRO A 81 9.63 0.27 -10.86
C PRO A 81 8.22 0.87 -10.76
N PRO A 82 7.20 0.16 -11.26
CA PRO A 82 5.81 0.57 -11.08
C PRO A 82 5.43 0.52 -9.60
N PHE A 83 4.41 1.30 -9.24
CA PHE A 83 3.68 1.13 -7.99
C PHE A 83 2.41 0.31 -8.29
N PRO A 84 2.21 -0.86 -7.66
CA PRO A 84 1.15 -1.79 -8.06
C PRO A 84 -0.25 -1.42 -7.53
N GLY A 85 -0.39 -0.32 -6.79
CA GLY A 85 -1.66 0.06 -6.15
C GLY A 85 -1.96 -0.78 -4.91
N SER A 86 -3.07 -0.50 -4.24
CA SER A 86 -3.44 -1.11 -2.94
C SER A 86 -4.70 -1.97 -3.03
N THR A 87 -4.87 -2.72 -4.10
CA THR A 87 -6.04 -3.61 -4.25
C THR A 87 -5.92 -4.86 -3.38
N GLU A 88 -7.05 -5.51 -3.10
CA GLU A 88 -7.10 -6.76 -2.33
C GLU A 88 -6.32 -7.90 -3.00
N GLN A 89 -6.36 -7.95 -4.33
CA GLN A 89 -5.66 -8.95 -5.13
C GLN A 89 -4.24 -8.50 -5.55
N GLY A 90 -3.87 -7.26 -5.23
CA GLY A 90 -2.56 -6.69 -5.53
C GLY A 90 -1.49 -7.18 -4.55
N PRO A 91 -0.21 -6.83 -4.78
CA PRO A 91 0.91 -7.29 -3.96
C PRO A 91 0.78 -6.92 -2.48
N PHE A 92 0.22 -5.74 -2.18
CA PHE A 92 0.02 -5.29 -0.80
C PHE A 92 -1.20 -5.92 -0.11
N ARG A 93 -2.21 -6.39 -0.85
CA ARG A 93 -3.42 -7.07 -0.33
C ARG A 93 -4.25 -6.29 0.70
N VAL A 94 -4.03 -4.98 0.81
CA VAL A 94 -4.62 -4.12 1.86
C VAL A 94 -5.29 -2.90 1.23
N PRO A 95 -6.56 -3.02 0.80
CA PRO A 95 -7.37 -1.87 0.37
C PRO A 95 -7.64 -0.86 1.48
N PHE A 96 -7.63 0.41 1.11
CA PHE A 96 -8.32 1.46 1.87
C PHE A 96 -9.82 1.35 1.63
N ILE A 97 -10.60 1.46 2.71
CA ILE A 97 -12.06 1.45 2.70
C ILE A 97 -12.54 2.68 3.47
N CYS A 98 -13.32 3.52 2.81
CA CYS A 98 -14.09 4.59 3.45
C CYS A 98 -15.52 4.07 3.59
N ASP A 99 -16.03 3.98 4.81
CA ASP A 99 -17.46 3.72 5.01
C ASP A 99 -18.24 4.99 4.60
N GLU A 100 -19.41 4.85 3.97
CA GLU A 100 -20.25 6.01 3.72
C GLU A 100 -20.62 6.67 5.06
N LEU A 101 -20.50 8.00 5.11
CA LEU A 101 -20.98 8.80 6.23
C LEU A 101 -22.46 8.52 6.40
N SER A 102 -22.83 7.69 7.38
CA SER A 102 -24.20 7.65 7.87
C SER A 102 -24.54 9.06 8.34
N ASP A 103 -25.49 9.71 7.68
CA ASP A 103 -25.96 11.07 7.92
C ASP A 103 -25.79 11.52 9.37
N VAL A 104 -24.81 12.41 9.62
CA VAL A 104 -24.62 13.08 10.91
C VAL A 104 -25.69 14.18 11.13
N SER A 105 -26.80 14.13 10.39
CA SER A 105 -27.98 14.98 10.59
C SER A 105 -28.75 14.66 11.88
N ALA A 106 -28.46 13.53 12.54
CA ALA A 106 -29.15 13.11 13.77
C ALA A 106 -28.62 13.75 15.08
N TYR A 107 -27.52 14.50 15.06
CA TYR A 107 -26.92 15.12 16.25
C TYR A 107 -26.87 16.65 16.13
N GLY A 108 -28.02 17.30 16.05
CA GLY A 108 -28.04 18.76 15.92
C GLY A 108 -29.40 19.44 15.99
N SER A 109 -30.32 18.95 16.84
CA SER A 109 -31.48 19.75 17.25
C SER A 109 -31.75 19.54 18.72
N LYS A 110 -31.15 20.41 19.54
CA LYS A 110 -31.68 20.88 20.81
C LYS A 110 -31.35 22.36 20.94
#